data_AF-A0A8C6V5L9-F1
#
_entry.id   AF-A0A8C6V5L9-F1
#
_cell.length_a   1.000
_cell.length_b   1.000
_cell.length_c   1.000
_cell.angle_alpha   90.00
_cell.angle_beta   90.00
_cell.angle_gamma   90.00
#
_symmetry.space_group_name_H-M   'P 1'
#
loop_
_entity.id
_entity.type
_entity.pdbx_description
1 polymer ?
#
loop_
_entity_poly.entity_id
_entity_poly.type
_entity_poly.pdbx_seq_one_letter_code
_entity_poly.pdbx_strand_id
1 'polypeptide(L)'
;VVAVNAPYVAGFLAFREVPFLLETVQRLETQKLGLKPQVLLVDGNGILHHRGFGIACHLGVLTGLPCIGVAKNLLQVEGLANDELHKKQVSVEIKLINKCE
;
A
#
# COMPACT_ATOMS: atom_id res chain seq x y z
N VAL A 1 -17.54 -5.95 9.66
CA VAL A 1 -17.86 -4.81 8.78
C VAL A 1 -17.49 -3.54 9.53
N VAL A 2 -16.76 -2.62 8.91
CA VAL A 2 -16.38 -1.33 9.52
C VAL A 2 -17.11 -0.19 8.82
N ALA A 3 -17.55 0.81 9.58
CA ALA A 3 -18.22 1.99 9.04
C ALA A 3 -17.19 3.07 8.72
N VAL A 4 -17.13 3.50 7.45
CA VAL A 4 -16.17 4.51 6.98
C VAL A 4 -16.88 5.83 6.75
N ASN A 5 -16.68 6.79 7.65
CA ASN A 5 -17.39 8.07 7.63
C ASN A 5 -16.63 9.19 6.90
N ALA A 6 -15.32 9.02 6.67
CA ALA A 6 -14.52 9.99 5.93
C ALA A 6 -14.90 10.01 4.43
N PRO A 7 -15.03 11.19 3.80
CA PRO A 7 -15.39 11.29 2.39
C PRO A 7 -14.30 10.70 1.48
N TYR A 8 -14.69 10.25 0.28
CA TYR A 8 -13.72 9.80 -0.73
C TYR A 8 -13.15 11.01 -1.45
N VAL A 9 -11.85 11.23 -1.30
CA VAL A 9 -11.10 12.23 -2.07
C VAL A 9 -9.87 11.55 -2.63
N ALA A 10 -9.67 11.67 -3.94
CA ALA A 10 -8.52 11.08 -4.62
C ALA A 10 -7.21 11.61 -3.99
N GLY A 11 -6.30 10.70 -3.68
CA GLY A 11 -5.06 11.01 -2.96
C GLY A 11 -5.19 11.17 -1.44
N PHE A 12 -6.36 10.90 -0.86
CA PHE A 12 -6.59 10.90 0.61
C PHE A 12 -7.21 9.60 1.11
N LEU A 13 -7.10 8.51 0.35
CA LEU A 13 -7.64 7.19 0.72
C LEU A 13 -7.13 6.72 2.09
N ALA A 14 -5.88 7.03 2.44
CA ALA A 14 -5.29 6.67 3.71
C ALA A 14 -6.13 7.15 4.92
N PHE A 15 -6.78 8.32 4.84
CA PHE A 15 -7.64 8.83 5.91
C PHE A 15 -8.90 8.00 6.14
N ARG A 16 -9.33 7.23 5.12
CA ARG A 16 -10.47 6.33 5.22
C ARG A 16 -10.10 4.97 5.80
N GLU A 17 -8.87 4.51 5.61
CA GLU A 17 -8.51 3.11 5.89
C GLU A 17 -7.52 2.95 7.05
N VAL A 18 -6.53 3.85 7.16
CA VAL A 18 -5.44 3.75 8.16
C VAL A 18 -5.95 3.67 9.60
N PRO A 19 -6.99 4.39 10.04
CA PRO A 19 -7.48 4.27 11.42
C PRO A 19 -7.85 2.83 11.79
N PHE A 20 -8.51 2.11 10.87
CA PHE A 20 -8.94 0.73 11.09
C PHE A 20 -7.78 -0.27 11.00
N LEU A 21 -6.83 -0.02 10.10
CA LEU A 21 -5.61 -0.84 9.98
C LEU A 21 -4.72 -0.70 11.22
N LEU A 22 -4.56 0.53 11.73
CA LEU A 22 -3.79 0.82 12.94
C LEU A 22 -4.39 0.11 14.15
N GLU A 23 -5.71 0.21 14.35
CA GLU A 23 -6.41 -0.52 15.41
C GLU A 23 -6.17 -2.03 15.31
N THR A 24 -6.20 -2.58 14.09
CA THR A 24 -5.97 -4.01 13.86
C THR A 24 -4.55 -4.43 14.26
N VAL A 25 -3.54 -3.64 13.88
CA VAL A 25 -2.14 -3.90 14.26
C VAL A 25 -1.96 -3.82 15.78
N GLN A 26 -2.49 -2.78 16.41
CA GLN A 26 -2.42 -2.61 17.87
C GLN A 26 -3.12 -3.75 18.62
N ARG A 27 -4.26 -4.21 18.12
CA ARG A 27 -4.98 -5.35 18.68
C ARG A 27 -4.17 -6.64 18.55
N LEU A 28 -3.49 -6.85 17.42
CA LEU A 28 -2.62 -8.01 17.23
C LEU A 28 -1.46 -8.01 18.24
N GLU A 29 -0.80 -6.86 18.41
CA GLU A 29 0.32 -6.71 19.35
C GLU A 29 -0.11 -6.95 20.80
N THR A 30 -1.29 -6.49 21.20
CA THR A 30 -1.80 -6.64 22.56
C THR A 30 -2.37 -8.02 22.86
N GLN A 31 -3.05 -8.66 21.90
CA GLN A 31 -3.75 -9.92 22.14
C GLN A 31 -2.90 -11.16 21.85
N LYS A 32 -1.88 -11.06 20.99
CA LYS A 32 -1.05 -12.20 20.59
C LYS A 32 0.43 -11.85 20.70
N LEU A 33 0.92 -11.89 21.94
CA LEU A 33 2.32 -11.67 22.25
C LEU A 33 3.21 -12.64 21.45
N GLY A 34 4.14 -12.09 20.67
CA GLY A 34 5.02 -12.85 19.77
C GLY A 34 4.63 -12.86 18.29
N LEU A 35 3.43 -12.37 17.93
CA LEU A 35 3.00 -12.25 16.53
C LEU A 35 3.12 -10.83 15.95
N LYS A 36 3.98 -9.99 16.55
CA LYS A 36 4.27 -8.66 16.00
C LYS A 36 4.95 -8.82 14.63
N PRO A 37 4.37 -8.27 13.55
CA PRO A 37 4.98 -8.37 12.24
C PRO A 37 6.26 -7.55 12.17
N GLN A 38 7.27 -8.07 11.47
CA GLN A 38 8.52 -7.34 11.20
C GLN A 38 8.37 -6.37 10.02
N VAL A 39 7.42 -6.63 9.12
CA VAL A 39 7.08 -5.81 7.96
C VAL A 39 5.61 -5.96 7.62
N LEU A 40 4.98 -4.88 7.15
CA LEU A 40 3.62 -4.89 6.62
C LEU A 40 3.66 -4.74 5.10
N LEU A 41 2.99 -5.65 4.40
CA LEU A 41 2.67 -5.50 2.99
C LEU A 41 1.28 -4.89 2.89
N VAL A 42 1.19 -3.69 2.33
CA VAL A 42 -0.04 -2.90 2.29
C VAL A 42 -0.52 -2.82 0.85
N ASP A 43 -1.76 -3.23 0.60
CA ASP A 43 -2.39 -3.09 -0.72
C ASP A 43 -2.64 -1.59 -1.00
N GLY A 44 -1.75 -1.00 -1.79
CA GLY A 44 -1.75 0.43 -2.06
C GLY A 44 -0.35 1.00 -2.15
N ASN A 45 -0.28 2.32 -2.35
CA ASN A 45 1.00 3.00 -2.57
C ASN A 45 1.68 3.45 -1.28
N GLY A 46 3.02 3.52 -1.33
CA GLY A 46 3.86 4.20 -0.35
C GLY A 46 4.28 5.59 -0.85
N ILE A 47 5.57 5.77 -1.12
CA ILE A 47 6.14 7.04 -1.61
C ILE A 47 5.59 7.39 -3.01
N LEU A 48 5.28 6.40 -3.84
CA LEU A 48 4.67 6.58 -5.16
C LEU A 48 3.22 7.09 -5.04
N HIS A 49 3.06 8.35 -4.70
CA HIS A 49 1.80 8.99 -4.38
C HIS A 49 1.83 10.47 -4.76
N HIS A 50 0.68 11.08 -5.04
CA HIS A 50 0.58 12.50 -5.45
C HIS A 50 1.28 13.51 -4.53
N ARG A 51 1.55 13.11 -3.28
CA ARG A 51 2.21 13.92 -2.24
C ARG A 51 3.39 13.20 -1.57
N GLY A 52 3.93 12.13 -2.18
CA GLY A 52 5.00 11.34 -1.57
C GLY A 52 4.58 10.53 -0.33
N PHE A 53 3.28 10.51 0.02
CA PHE A 53 2.79 9.95 1.28
C PHE A 53 1.48 9.17 1.10
N GLY A 54 1.60 7.94 0.58
CA GLY A 54 0.49 7.01 0.42
C GLY A 54 0.13 6.24 1.70
N ILE A 55 -0.81 5.30 1.58
CA ILE A 55 -1.33 4.50 2.70
C ILE A 55 -0.26 3.71 3.43
N ALA A 56 0.71 3.12 2.71
CA ALA A 56 1.77 2.33 3.34
C ALA A 56 2.70 3.20 4.19
N CYS A 57 3.04 4.40 3.71
CA CYS A 57 3.83 5.37 4.47
C CYS A 57 3.07 5.87 5.69
N HIS A 58 1.80 6.22 5.53
CA HIS A 58 0.96 6.71 6.61
C HIS A 58 0.82 5.66 7.71
N LEU A 59 0.50 4.41 7.35
CA LEU A 59 0.42 3.33 8.32
C LEU A 59 1.77 3.09 9.02
N GLY A 60 2.87 3.01 8.26
CA GLY A 60 4.20 2.74 8.81
C GLY A 60 4.70 3.80 9.79
N VAL A 61 4.44 5.08 9.52
CA VAL A 61 4.80 6.17 10.45
C VAL A 61 4.00 6.07 11.75
N LEU A 62 2.71 5.72 11.69
CA LEU A 62 1.87 5.61 12.88
C LEU A 62 2.12 4.33 13.69
N THR A 63 2.41 3.20 13.04
CA THR A 63 2.70 1.93 13.72
C THR A 63 4.16 1.82 14.16
N GLY A 64 5.07 2.61 13.57
CA GLY A 64 6.51 2.44 13.72
C GLY A 64 7.05 1.17 13.04
N LEU A 65 6.26 0.52 12.18
CA LEU A 65 6.64 -0.71 11.49
C LEU A 65 7.13 -0.42 10.06
N PRO A 66 8.14 -1.15 9.57
CA PRO A 66 8.48 -1.17 8.15
C PRO A 66 7.25 -1.53 7.31
N CYS A 67 6.95 -0.72 6.29
CA CYS A 67 5.80 -0.93 5.41
C CYS A 67 6.21 -0.85 3.94
N ILE A 68 5.71 -1.81 3.14
CA ILE A 68 5.87 -1.85 1.69
C ILE A 68 4.50 -1.69 1.05
N GLY A 69 4.35 -0.68 0.19
CA GLY A 69 3.16 -0.51 -0.63
C GLY A 69 3.22 -1.43 -1.85
N VAL A 70 2.26 -2.33 -1.97
CA VAL A 70 2.10 -3.27 -3.08
C VAL A 70 0.86 -2.87 -3.87
N ALA A 71 1.04 -1.96 -4.83
CA ALA A 71 -0.06 -1.50 -5.68
C ALA A 71 -0.23 -2.43 -6.90
N LYS A 72 -1.48 -2.72 -7.24
CA LYS A 72 -1.85 -3.57 -8.39
C LYS A 72 -1.86 -2.83 -9.73
N ASN A 73 -1.92 -1.50 -9.69
CA ASN A 73 -1.96 -0.64 -10.86
C ASN A 73 -0.95 0.50 -10.70
N LEU A 74 -0.34 0.93 -11.80
CA LEU A 74 0.56 2.08 -11.81
C LEU A 74 -0.21 3.37 -11.47
N LEU A 75 0.20 4.03 -10.40
CA LEU A 75 -0.24 5.39 -10.12
C LEU A 75 0.55 6.38 -10.98
N GLN A 76 -0.16 7.16 -11.80
CA GLN A 76 0.44 8.12 -12.73
C GLN A 76 0.74 9.44 -12.00
N VAL A 77 1.92 9.52 -11.40
CA VAL A 77 2.45 10.70 -10.69
C VAL A 77 3.87 10.97 -11.15
N GLU A 78 4.37 12.20 -10.98
CA GLU A 78 5.76 12.58 -11.29
C GLU A 78 6.20 12.25 -12.74
N GLY A 79 5.28 12.40 -13.69
CA GLY A 79 5.55 12.12 -15.11
C GLY A 79 5.49 10.65 -15.49
N LEU A 80 5.15 9.76 -14.56
CA LEU A 80 4.89 8.36 -14.85
C LEU A 80 3.55 8.22 -15.58
N ALA A 81 3.58 7.55 -16.73
CA ALA A 81 2.41 7.27 -17.54
C ALA A 81 2.23 5.76 -17.73
N ASN A 82 0.98 5.31 -17.77
CA ASN A 82 0.66 3.93 -18.14
C ASN A 82 0.57 3.80 -19.67
N ASP A 83 1.70 4.03 -20.34
CA ASP A 83 1.82 4.07 -21.80
C ASP A 83 2.14 2.68 -22.39
N GLU A 84 2.22 2.62 -23.72
CA GLU A 84 2.53 1.37 -24.43
C GLU A 84 3.92 0.81 -24.09
N LEU A 85 4.88 1.65 -23.75
CA LEU A 85 6.22 1.22 -23.34
C LEU A 85 6.15 0.53 -21.97
N HIS A 86 5.48 1.15 -21.00
CA HIS A 86 5.23 0.58 -19.68
C HIS A 86 4.52 -0.77 -19.78
N LYS A 87 3.44 -0.85 -20.55
CA LYS A 87 2.69 -2.10 -20.76
C LYS A 87 3.56 -3.19 -21.37
N LYS A 88 4.39 -2.87 -22.37
CA LYS A 88 5.34 -3.82 -22.96
C LYS A 88 6.33 -4.33 -21.91
N GLN A 89 6.92 -3.44 -21.12
CA GLN A 89 7.87 -3.82 -20.07
C GLN A 89 7.22 -4.73 -19.03
N VAL A 90 6.03 -4.38 -18.52
CA VAL A 90 5.27 -5.23 -17.59
C VAL A 90 4.97 -6.60 -18.21
N SER A 91 4.56 -6.65 -19.48
CA SER A 91 4.28 -7.93 -20.14
C SER A 91 5.52 -8.83 -20.28
N VAL A 92 6.71 -8.23 -20.43
CA VAL A 92 7.97 -8.95 -20.52
C VAL A 92 8.33 -9.51 -19.15
N GLU A 93 8.27 -8.69 -18.10
CA GLU A 93 8.56 -9.11 -16.72
C GLU A 93 7.61 -10.22 -16.25
N ILE A 94 6.31 -10.11 -16.51
CA ILE A 94 5.35 -11.17 -16.17
C ILE A 94 5.67 -12.48 -16.89
N LYS A 95 6.05 -12.43 -18.17
CA LYS A 95 6.47 -13.64 -18.92
C LYS A 95 7.73 -14.27 -18.34
N LEU A 96 8.67 -13.46 -17.84
CA LEU A 96 9.88 -13.95 -17.18
C LEU A 96 9.55 -14.64 -15.86
N ILE A 97 8.70 -14.01 -15.03
CA ILE A 97 8.25 -14.58 -13.75
C ILE A 97 7.56 -15.92 -13.96
N ASN A 98 6.62 -16.00 -14.90
CA ASN A 98 5.88 -17.23 -15.19
C ASN A 98 6.73 -18.33 -15.84
N LYS A 99 7.97 -18.03 -16.27
CA LYS A 99 8.90 -19.03 -16.82
C LYS A 99 9.72 -19.71 -15.71
N CYS A 100 9.73 -19.14 -14.51
CA CYS A 100 10.43 -19.67 -13.35
C CYS A 100 9.57 -20.65 -12.52
N GLU A 101 8.31 -20.84 -12.88
CA GLU A 101 7.39 -21.87 -12.36
C GLU A 101 7.43 -23.14 -13.22
#